data_AF-A0A2H0RBY6-F1
#
_entry.id   AF-A0A2H0RBY6-F1
#
_cell.length_a   1.000
_cell.length_b   1.000
_cell.length_c   1.000
_cell.angle_alpha   90.00
_cell.angle_beta   90.00
_cell.angle_gamma   90.00
#
_symmetry.space_group_name_H-M   'P 1'
#
loop_
_entity.id
_entity.type
_entity.pdbx_description
1 polymer ?
#
loop_
_entity_poly.entity_id
_entity_poly.type
_entity_poly.pdbx_seq_one_letter_code
_entity_poly.pdbx_strand_id
1 'polypeptide(L)'
;MDNFNLNALELDIERLSQEIKEKKALIEHQSTSERDLIKQSLYPVIQKNYSASAPILIKPDEKIESDILPNYLKDSSEEIKLKVEELIDITFKSGIEKAASEASKFGPFIVDAYHDAVSDKLYEELVKRGKL
;
A
#
# COMPACT_ATOMS: atom_id res chain seq x y z
N MET A 1 -3.22 19.20 -17.20
CA MET A 1 -2.90 18.09 -18.12
C MET A 1 -2.80 16.86 -17.24
N ASP A 2 -3.92 16.21 -16.91
CA ASP A 2 -4.00 15.30 -15.76
C ASP A 2 -4.72 13.98 -16.08
N ASN A 3 -4.55 13.45 -17.29
CA ASN A 3 -5.17 12.18 -17.72
C ASN A 3 -4.26 10.95 -17.58
N PHE A 4 -2.98 11.11 -17.22
CA PHE A 4 -2.05 9.98 -17.07
C PHE A 4 -2.12 9.28 -15.70
N ASN A 5 -2.60 10.00 -14.69
CA ASN A 5 -2.55 9.58 -13.28
C ASN A 5 -3.67 8.61 -12.89
N LEU A 6 -4.89 8.83 -13.41
CA LEU A 6 -6.00 7.87 -13.26
C LEU A 6 -5.67 6.52 -13.88
N ASN A 7 -4.91 6.51 -14.97
CA ASN A 7 -4.54 5.28 -15.66
C ASN A 7 -3.69 4.35 -14.78
N ALA A 8 -2.77 4.91 -13.99
CA ALA A 8 -1.89 4.10 -13.13
C ALA A 8 -2.67 3.32 -12.06
N LEU A 9 -3.60 3.97 -11.36
CA LEU A 9 -4.44 3.28 -10.38
C LEU A 9 -5.35 2.24 -11.04
N GLU A 10 -5.97 2.56 -12.18
CA GLU A 10 -6.82 1.60 -12.89
C GLU A 10 -6.02 0.35 -13.33
N LEU A 11 -4.81 0.54 -13.85
CA LEU A 11 -3.92 -0.57 -14.21
C LEU A 11 -3.54 -1.40 -12.99
N ASP A 12 -3.27 -0.75 -11.85
CA ASP A 12 -2.96 -1.45 -10.60
C ASP A 12 -4.15 -2.26 -10.08
N ILE A 13 -5.36 -1.70 -10.13
CA ILE A 13 -6.60 -2.38 -9.73
C ILE A 13 -6.86 -3.60 -10.62
N GLU A 14 -6.72 -3.46 -11.94
CA GLU A 14 -6.92 -4.58 -12.86
C GLU A 14 -5.86 -5.66 -12.66
N ARG A 15 -4.58 -5.27 -12.54
CA ARG A 15 -3.47 -6.18 -12.27
C ARG A 15 -3.69 -6.95 -10.98
N LEU A 16 -4.04 -6.26 -9.89
CA LEU A 16 -4.29 -6.89 -8.59
C LEU A 16 -5.49 -7.83 -8.63
N SER A 17 -6.60 -7.40 -9.24
CA SER A 17 -7.79 -8.26 -9.37
C SER A 17 -7.48 -9.56 -10.10
N GLN A 18 -6.74 -9.48 -11.21
CA GLN A 18 -6.31 -10.65 -11.96
C GLN A 18 -5.36 -11.55 -11.14
N GLU A 19 -4.36 -10.97 -10.47
CA GLU A 19 -3.41 -11.72 -9.65
C GLU A 19 -4.10 -12.44 -8.48
N ILE A 20 -5.05 -11.79 -7.82
CA ILE A 20 -5.83 -12.39 -6.72
C ILE A 20 -6.70 -13.54 -7.23
N LYS A 21 -7.33 -13.36 -8.40
CA LYS A 21 -8.14 -14.40 -9.04
C LYS A 21 -7.29 -15.62 -9.40
N GLU A 22 -6.10 -15.39 -9.96
CA GLU A 22 -5.14 -16.46 -10.29
C GLU A 22 -4.67 -17.18 -9.03
N LYS A 23 -4.30 -16.46 -7.98
CA LYS A 23 -3.91 -17.06 -6.70
C LYS A 23 -5.03 -17.88 -6.10
N LYS A 24 -6.27 -17.36 -6.03
CA LYS A 24 -7.42 -18.12 -5.51
C LYS A 24 -7.72 -19.41 -6.28
N ALA A 25 -7.35 -19.49 -7.56
CA ALA A 25 -7.51 -20.72 -8.33
C ALA A 25 -6.52 -21.83 -7.90
N LEU A 26 -5.42 -21.47 -7.23
CA LEU A 26 -4.45 -22.41 -6.68
C LEU A 26 -4.98 -22.99 -5.36
N ILE A 27 -4.86 -24.32 -5.21
CA ILE A 27 -5.36 -25.05 -4.03
C ILE A 27 -4.74 -24.51 -2.73
N GLU A 28 -3.47 -24.09 -2.76
CA GLU A 28 -2.74 -23.54 -1.62
C GLU A 28 -3.34 -22.23 -1.08
N HIS A 29 -4.10 -21.51 -1.90
CA HIS A 29 -4.65 -20.20 -1.60
C HIS A 29 -6.18 -20.15 -1.50
N GLN A 30 -6.87 -21.28 -1.67
CA GLN A 30 -8.34 -21.32 -1.59
C GLN A 30 -8.88 -20.87 -0.22
N SER A 31 -8.13 -21.13 0.85
CA SER A 31 -8.47 -20.72 2.22
C SER A 31 -7.83 -19.39 2.64
N THR A 32 -7.00 -18.79 1.77
CA THR A 32 -6.35 -17.50 2.06
C THR A 32 -7.36 -16.37 1.85
N SER A 33 -7.39 -15.42 2.78
CA SER A 33 -8.28 -14.27 2.66
C SER A 33 -7.86 -13.36 1.49
N GLU A 34 -8.81 -12.66 0.89
CA GLU A 34 -8.52 -11.69 -0.18
C GLU A 34 -7.55 -10.59 0.28
N ARG A 35 -7.68 -10.16 1.53
CA ARG A 35 -6.76 -9.18 2.14
C ARG A 35 -5.34 -9.72 2.21
N ASP A 36 -5.16 -10.97 2.61
CA ASP A 36 -3.83 -11.59 2.65
C ASP A 36 -3.26 -11.79 1.24
N LEU A 37 -4.10 -12.13 0.26
CA LEU A 37 -3.67 -12.21 -1.14
C LEU A 37 -3.22 -10.85 -1.69
N ILE A 38 -3.93 -9.77 -1.37
CA ILE A 38 -3.50 -8.40 -1.69
C ILE A 38 -2.15 -8.09 -1.04
N LYS A 39 -2.00 -8.37 0.26
CA LYS A 39 -0.71 -8.17 0.97
C LYS A 39 0.42 -8.91 0.27
N GLN A 40 0.22 -10.18 -0.07
CA GLN A 40 1.21 -10.99 -0.79
C GLN A 40 1.53 -10.44 -2.19
N SER A 41 0.54 -9.89 -2.89
CA SER A 41 0.71 -9.30 -4.23
C SER A 41 1.46 -7.96 -4.21
N LEU A 42 1.35 -7.20 -3.13
CA LEU A 42 2.04 -5.92 -2.97
C LEU A 42 3.50 -6.09 -2.52
N TYR A 43 3.79 -7.13 -1.74
CA TYR A 43 5.10 -7.41 -1.19
C TYR A 43 6.26 -7.36 -2.21
N PRO A 44 6.21 -8.04 -3.37
CA PRO A 44 7.32 -8.00 -4.33
C PRO A 44 7.56 -6.60 -4.91
N VAL A 45 6.49 -5.81 -5.11
CA VAL A 45 6.58 -4.44 -5.62
C VAL A 45 7.28 -3.53 -4.61
N ILE A 46 6.89 -3.62 -3.34
CA ILE A 46 7.45 -2.80 -2.27
C ILE A 46 8.88 -3.23 -1.94
N GLN A 47 9.16 -4.53 -1.83
CA GLN A 47 10.49 -5.05 -1.52
C GLN A 47 11.53 -4.71 -2.60
N LYS A 48 11.14 -4.78 -3.87
CA LYS A 48 12.00 -4.41 -5.02
C LYS A 48 12.46 -2.96 -4.91
N ASN A 49 11.55 -2.05 -4.55
CA ASN A 49 11.85 -0.63 -4.42
C ASN A 49 12.65 -0.31 -3.14
N TYR A 50 12.35 -0.99 -2.03
CA TYR A 50 13.10 -0.85 -0.78
C TYR A 50 14.57 -1.26 -0.92
N SER A 51 14.83 -2.40 -1.57
CA SER A 51 16.20 -2.91 -1.76
C SER A 51 17.07 -2.02 -2.66
N ALA A 52 16.47 -1.10 -3.42
CA ALA A 52 17.15 -0.19 -4.33
C ALA A 52 17.52 1.17 -3.68
N SER A 53 17.09 1.44 -2.44
CA SER A 53 17.14 2.77 -1.83
C SER A 53 17.80 2.75 -0.44
N ALA A 54 18.56 3.79 -0.09
CA ALA A 54 19.06 3.98 1.27
C ALA A 54 18.03 4.73 2.12
N PRO A 55 17.60 4.20 3.29
CA PRO A 55 16.52 4.79 4.08
C PRO A 55 16.97 6.04 4.87
N ILE A 56 16.08 7.04 4.95
CA ILE A 56 16.20 8.26 5.76
C ILE A 56 15.59 8.00 7.15
N LEU A 57 16.29 8.45 8.20
CA LEU A 57 15.82 8.40 9.58
C LEU A 57 14.93 9.61 9.91
N ILE A 58 13.73 9.35 10.41
CA ILE A 58 12.73 10.37 10.79
C ILE A 58 12.64 10.45 12.33
N LYS A 59 12.46 11.66 12.88
CA LYS A 59 12.29 11.91 14.32
C LYS A 59 10.80 12.15 14.65
N PRO A 60 10.32 11.78 15.84
CA PRO A 60 8.90 11.93 16.16
C PRO A 60 8.54 13.33 16.67
N ASP A 61 7.53 13.98 16.09
CA ASP A 61 6.77 15.06 16.73
C ASP A 61 5.25 15.00 16.43
N GLU A 62 4.46 15.51 17.39
CA GLU A 62 3.00 15.76 17.57
C GLU A 62 1.93 14.67 17.25
N LYS A 63 0.64 14.87 17.62
CA LYS A 63 -0.53 13.92 17.50
C LYS A 63 -1.75 14.43 16.65
N ILE A 64 -2.02 13.77 15.50
CA ILE A 64 -3.29 13.79 14.75
C ILE A 64 -3.90 12.37 14.78
N GLU A 65 -5.22 12.28 14.90
CA GLU A 65 -5.99 11.04 14.81
C GLU A 65 -6.54 10.85 13.38
N SER A 66 -6.22 9.72 12.75
CA SER A 66 -6.74 9.33 11.44
C SER A 66 -7.14 7.86 11.41
N ASP A 67 -8.27 7.57 10.76
CA ASP A 67 -8.90 6.23 10.68
C ASP A 67 -8.33 5.36 9.54
N ILE A 68 -7.30 5.86 8.85
CA ILE A 68 -6.71 5.25 7.65
C ILE A 68 -5.47 4.41 8.01
N LEU A 69 -4.96 4.58 9.24
CA LEU A 69 -3.68 4.03 9.67
C LEU A 69 -3.83 2.71 10.45
N PRO A 70 -2.87 1.79 10.31
CA PRO A 70 -2.75 0.62 11.18
C PRO A 70 -2.84 0.98 12.65
N ASN A 71 -3.49 0.13 13.45
CA ASN A 71 -3.77 0.44 14.86
C ASN A 71 -2.50 0.73 15.69
N TYR A 72 -1.38 0.08 15.38
CA TYR A 72 -0.10 0.33 16.07
C TYR A 72 0.54 1.68 15.72
N LEU A 73 0.14 2.31 14.61
CA LEU A 73 0.59 3.65 14.26
C LEU A 73 -0.16 4.74 15.03
N LYS A 74 -1.28 4.43 15.68
CA LYS A 74 -2.05 5.43 16.45
C LYS A 74 -1.22 6.05 17.58
N ASP A 75 -0.24 5.32 18.11
CA ASP A 75 0.71 5.77 19.13
C ASP A 75 2.06 6.24 18.56
N SER A 76 2.25 6.16 17.24
CA SER A 76 3.43 6.75 16.56
C SER A 76 3.29 8.26 16.43
N SER A 77 4.41 8.94 16.13
CA SER A 77 4.39 10.38 15.87
C SER A 77 3.55 10.76 14.67
N GLU A 78 3.01 11.99 14.67
CA GLU A 78 2.34 12.60 13.54
C GLU A 78 3.19 12.51 12.29
N GLU A 79 4.50 12.77 12.39
CA GLU A 79 5.35 12.73 11.20
C GLU A 79 5.28 11.35 10.51
N ILE A 80 5.27 10.26 11.26
CA ILE A 80 5.14 8.92 10.70
C ILE A 80 3.74 8.70 10.11
N LYS A 81 2.70 9.12 10.84
CA LYS A 81 1.31 9.01 10.40
C LYS A 81 1.08 9.75 9.08
N LEU A 82 1.51 11.00 9.02
CA LEU A 82 1.44 11.86 7.84
C LEU A 82 2.18 11.24 6.66
N LYS A 83 3.38 10.68 6.88
CA LYS A 83 4.13 10.02 5.82
C LYS A 83 3.38 8.83 5.24
N VAL A 84 2.76 8.01 6.08
CA VAL A 84 1.98 6.86 5.62
C VAL A 84 0.72 7.31 4.87
N GLU A 85 0.03 8.34 5.34
CA GLU A 85 -1.12 8.94 4.64
C GLU A 85 -0.73 9.53 3.27
N GLU A 86 0.38 10.26 3.21
CA GLU A 86 0.94 10.79 1.96
C GLU A 86 1.24 9.67 0.97
N LEU A 87 1.83 8.56 1.43
CA LEU A 87 2.13 7.41 0.57
C LEU A 87 0.86 6.76 0.02
N ILE A 88 -0.18 6.61 0.86
CA ILE A 88 -1.50 6.12 0.42
C ILE A 88 -2.09 7.06 -0.64
N ASP A 89 -2.06 8.37 -0.39
CA ASP A 89 -2.54 9.36 -1.35
C ASP A 89 -1.79 9.28 -2.70
N ILE A 90 -0.46 9.09 -2.66
CA ILE A 90 0.35 8.85 -3.86
C ILE A 90 -0.09 7.56 -4.57
N THR A 91 -0.43 6.49 -3.85
CA THR A 91 -0.94 5.26 -4.47
C THR A 91 -2.21 5.52 -5.26
N PHE A 92 -3.18 6.22 -4.66
CA PHE A 92 -4.47 6.48 -5.31
C PHE A 92 -4.38 7.56 -6.40
N LYS A 93 -3.34 8.40 -6.39
CA LYS A 93 -3.11 9.42 -7.42
C LYS A 93 -2.16 8.99 -8.52
N SER A 94 -1.23 8.08 -8.26
CA SER A 94 -0.10 7.82 -9.16
C SER A 94 0.35 6.36 -9.22
N GLY A 95 -0.37 5.46 -8.54
CA GLY A 95 -0.11 4.03 -8.57
C GLY A 95 0.88 3.55 -7.51
N ILE A 96 0.90 2.23 -7.35
CA ILE A 96 1.62 1.50 -6.30
C ILE A 96 3.13 1.60 -6.49
N GLU A 97 3.64 1.52 -7.73
CA GLU A 97 5.09 1.58 -7.99
C GLU A 97 5.68 2.92 -7.54
N LYS A 98 4.98 4.02 -7.81
CA LYS A 98 5.45 5.36 -7.42
C LYS A 98 5.43 5.53 -5.90
N ALA A 99 4.33 5.13 -5.25
CA ALA A 99 4.25 5.16 -3.79
C ALA A 99 5.28 4.24 -3.15
N ALA A 100 5.55 3.05 -3.70
CA ALA A 100 6.58 2.14 -3.21
C ALA A 100 8.00 2.73 -3.35
N SER A 101 8.28 3.43 -4.45
CA SER A 101 9.56 4.14 -4.64
C SER A 101 9.71 5.36 -3.74
N GLU A 102 8.62 5.99 -3.30
CA GLU A 102 8.68 7.05 -2.29
C GLU A 102 8.83 6.44 -0.88
N ALA A 103 8.10 5.37 -0.59
CA ALA A 103 8.16 4.63 0.67
C ALA A 103 9.57 4.12 0.96
N SER A 104 10.28 3.65 -0.08
CA SER A 104 11.63 3.10 0.05
C SER A 104 12.68 4.09 0.53
N LYS A 105 12.40 5.38 0.45
CA LYS A 105 13.29 6.44 0.97
C LYS A 105 13.20 6.56 2.48
N PHE A 106 12.22 5.94 3.11
CA PHE A 106 12.00 5.97 4.55
C PHE A 106 12.44 4.67 5.22
N GLY A 107 12.51 4.68 6.55
CA GLY A 107 12.87 3.50 7.33
C GLY A 107 11.90 2.33 7.16
N PRO A 108 12.32 1.10 7.52
CA PRO A 108 11.54 -0.12 7.35
C PRO A 108 10.18 -0.06 8.05
N PHE A 109 10.08 0.70 9.14
CA PHE A 109 8.84 0.93 9.86
C PHE A 109 7.77 1.63 9.00
N ILE A 110 8.14 2.66 8.23
CA ILE A 110 7.20 3.38 7.36
C ILE A 110 6.82 2.52 6.15
N VAL A 111 7.75 1.72 5.64
CA VAL A 111 7.50 0.80 4.54
C VAL A 111 6.49 -0.29 4.93
N ASP A 112 6.67 -0.88 6.11
CA ASP A 112 5.76 -1.88 6.67
C ASP A 112 4.37 -1.29 6.97
N ALA A 113 4.36 -0.13 7.63
CA ALA A 113 3.15 0.65 7.88
C ALA A 113 2.37 0.99 6.61
N TYR A 114 3.08 1.43 5.56
CA TYR A 114 2.49 1.68 4.25
C TYR A 114 1.94 0.40 3.63
N HIS A 115 2.69 -0.71 3.67
CA HIS A 115 2.26 -2.00 3.13
C HIS A 115 0.96 -2.49 3.77
N ASP A 116 0.86 -2.42 5.10
CA ASP A 116 -0.36 -2.78 5.82
C ASP A 116 -1.54 -1.87 5.44
N ALA A 117 -1.33 -0.55 5.52
CA ALA A 117 -2.40 0.43 5.30
C ALA A 117 -2.93 0.41 3.86
N VAL A 118 -2.02 0.35 2.89
CA VAL A 118 -2.40 0.37 1.47
C VAL A 118 -3.09 -0.93 1.08
N SER A 119 -2.75 -2.06 1.70
CA SER A 119 -3.43 -3.34 1.49
C SER A 119 -4.91 -3.28 1.89
N ASP A 120 -5.20 -2.73 3.07
CA ASP A 120 -6.58 -2.57 3.55
C ASP A 120 -7.37 -1.60 2.67
N LYS A 121 -6.76 -0.48 2.25
CA LYS A 121 -7.43 0.50 1.37
C LYS A 121 -7.68 -0.04 -0.05
N LEU A 122 -6.73 -0.79 -0.61
CA LEU A 122 -6.91 -1.43 -1.91
C LEU A 122 -7.96 -2.54 -1.85
N TYR A 123 -8.07 -3.26 -0.73
CA TYR A 123 -9.17 -4.20 -0.52
C TYR A 123 -10.54 -3.50 -0.58
N GLU A 124 -10.72 -2.42 0.19
CA GLU A 124 -11.95 -1.63 0.19
C GLU A 124 -12.30 -1.13 -1.22
N GLU A 125 -11.31 -0.63 -1.95
CA GLU A 125 -11.51 -0.09 -3.30
C GLU A 125 -11.82 -1.20 -4.33
N LEU A 126 -11.17 -2.36 -4.24
CA LEU A 126 -11.46 -3.53 -5.10
C LEU A 126 -12.89 -4.05 -4.87
N VAL A 127 -13.32 -4.19 -3.62
CA VAL A 127 -14.69 -4.61 -3.26
C VAL A 127 -15.70 -3.60 -3.78
N LYS A 128 -15.47 -2.30 -3.53
CA LYS A 128 -16.35 -1.21 -3.99
C LYS A 128 -16.51 -1.18 -5.51
N ARG A 129 -15.49 -1.62 -6.26
CA ARG A 129 -15.51 -1.72 -7.73
C ARG A 129 -16.05 -3.06 -8.26
N GLY A 130 -16.41 -4.01 -7.40
CA GLY A 130 -16.87 -5.34 -7.79
C GLY A 130 -15.78 -6.18 -8.46
N LYS A 131 -14.52 -5.96 -8.06
CA LYS A 131 -13.33 -6.65 -8.59
C LYS A 131 -12.85 -7.80 -7.71
N LEU A 132 -13.54 -8.04 -6.60
CA LEU A 132 -13.41 -9.16 -5.67
C LEU A 132 -14.78 -9.79 -5.43
#